data_AF-A0A4Z0ER16-F1
#
_entry.id   AF-A0A4Z0ER16-F1
#
_cell.length_a   1.000
_cell.length_b   1.000
_cell.length_c   1.000
_cell.angle_alpha   90.00
_cell.angle_beta   90.00
_cell.angle_gamma   90.00
#
_symmetry.space_group_name_H-M   'P 1'
#
loop_
_entity.id
_entity.type
_entity.pdbx_description
1 polymer ?
#
loop_
_entity_poly.entity_id
_entity_poly.type
_entity_poly.pdbx_seq_one_letter_code
_entity_poly.pdbx_strand_id
1 'polypeptide(L)'
;MLSTYVVSCLRVLAHLLAAATPAASGLASTQHPAQQRPIKARIQLGRCDQQVVYNLPAQRFDKTAYAIAHATGCYIRNPDRSLMNVPVQAVRGRLTRRQALRVALRGTALRIVRETPDLMEVARIPVR
;
A
#
# COMPACT_ATOMS: atom_id res chain seq x y z
N MET A 1 -51.69 11.85 -6.99
CA MET A 1 -50.42 12.58 -7.24
C MET A 1 -49.40 11.58 -7.75
N LEU A 2 -48.87 11.86 -8.96
CA LEU A 2 -47.56 11.55 -9.55
C LEU A 2 -46.85 10.22 -9.20
N SER A 3 -46.19 9.52 -10.12
CA SER A 3 -45.94 9.76 -11.54
C SER A 3 -45.42 8.45 -12.13
N THR A 4 -46.03 8.07 -13.25
CA THR A 4 -45.57 7.14 -14.27
C THR A 4 -44.28 7.63 -14.93
N TYR A 5 -43.76 6.81 -15.85
CA TYR A 5 -42.84 7.08 -16.96
C TYR A 5 -41.46 6.39 -16.87
N VAL A 6 -41.05 5.55 -17.82
CA VAL A 6 -41.76 4.84 -18.89
C VAL A 6 -40.75 3.83 -19.43
N VAL A 7 -41.17 2.57 -19.49
CA VAL A 7 -40.61 1.59 -20.40
C VAL A 7 -41.19 1.93 -21.77
N SER A 8 -40.36 2.37 -22.70
CA SER A 8 -40.69 2.46 -24.13
C SER A 8 -39.40 2.23 -24.90
N CYS A 9 -39.23 1.11 -25.58
CA CYS A 9 -39.94 0.61 -26.77
C CYS A 9 -38.97 0.66 -27.95
N LEU A 10 -38.75 -0.53 -28.51
CA LEU A 10 -38.04 -0.83 -29.74
C LEU A 10 -38.41 0.09 -30.90
N ARG A 11 -37.44 0.32 -31.81
CA ARG A 11 -37.48 -0.01 -33.26
C ARG A 11 -36.17 0.51 -33.91
N VAL A 12 -35.23 -0.32 -34.37
CA VAL A 12 -35.23 -1.23 -35.55
C VAL A 12 -35.02 -0.49 -36.89
N LEU A 13 -34.04 -1.01 -37.68
CA LEU A 13 -33.80 -0.87 -39.14
C LEU A 13 -33.29 0.51 -39.64
N ALA A 14 -32.35 0.67 -40.58
CA ALA A 14 -31.50 -0.22 -41.37
C ALA A 14 -30.50 0.62 -42.20
N HIS A 15 -29.37 0.00 -42.62
CA HIS A 15 -28.56 0.28 -43.83
C HIS A 15 -27.92 1.70 -43.99
N LEU A 16 -26.81 1.97 -44.67
CA LEU A 16 -26.03 1.33 -45.74
C LEU A 16 -24.64 2.04 -45.80
N LEU A 17 -23.69 1.41 -46.49
CA LEU A 17 -22.27 1.73 -46.67
C LEU A 17 -21.89 3.18 -47.02
N ALA A 18 -20.73 3.64 -46.52
CA ALA A 18 -19.74 4.39 -47.32
C ALA A 18 -18.33 4.32 -46.70
N ALA A 19 -17.37 3.86 -47.48
CA ALA A 19 -15.95 3.82 -47.17
C ALA A 19 -15.27 5.16 -47.50
N ALA A 20 -14.34 5.63 -46.66
CA ALA A 20 -13.23 6.52 -47.04
C ALA A 20 -12.16 6.62 -45.91
N THR A 21 -10.98 6.03 -46.13
CA THR A 21 -9.67 6.43 -45.56
C THR A 21 -9.00 7.45 -46.51
N PRO A 22 -7.87 8.14 -46.19
CA PRO A 22 -7.13 8.37 -44.93
C PRO A 22 -6.79 9.87 -44.70
N ALA A 23 -6.22 10.26 -43.55
CA ALA A 23 -5.18 11.31 -43.48
C ALA A 23 -4.60 11.46 -42.07
N ALA A 24 -3.30 11.23 -41.96
CA ALA A 24 -2.49 11.61 -40.81
C ALA A 24 -2.36 13.14 -40.72
N SER A 25 -2.40 13.68 -39.51
CA SER A 25 -1.71 14.94 -39.16
C SER A 25 -1.52 14.96 -37.65
N GLY A 26 -0.36 14.47 -37.22
CA GLY A 26 0.10 14.60 -35.86
C GLY A 26 0.44 16.07 -35.56
N LEU A 27 -0.22 16.64 -34.56
CA LEU A 27 0.24 17.86 -33.93
C LEU A 27 1.18 17.48 -32.79
N ALA A 28 2.47 17.51 -33.10
CA ALA A 28 3.54 17.48 -32.12
C ALA A 28 3.47 18.75 -31.26
N SER A 29 2.97 18.63 -30.03
CA SER A 29 3.19 19.65 -29.00
C SER A 29 4.59 19.46 -28.44
N THR A 30 5.49 20.38 -28.79
CA THR A 30 6.82 20.52 -28.21
C THR A 30 6.69 20.83 -26.71
N GLN A 31 6.81 19.80 -25.88
CA GLN A 31 6.87 19.95 -24.43
C GLN A 31 8.27 20.46 -24.06
N HIS A 32 8.33 21.69 -23.55
CA HIS A 32 9.50 22.23 -22.87
C HIS A 32 9.84 21.31 -21.67
N PRO A 33 11.09 20.83 -21.51
CA PRO A 33 11.47 20.09 -20.32
C PRO A 33 11.56 21.08 -19.15
N ALA A 34 10.49 21.15 -18.36
CA ALA A 34 10.54 21.74 -17.04
C ALA A 34 11.54 20.94 -16.21
N GLN A 35 12.67 21.59 -15.91
CA GLN A 35 13.77 21.03 -15.15
C GLN A 35 13.29 20.74 -13.72
N GLN A 36 12.83 19.51 -13.50
CA GLN A 36 12.36 19.03 -12.20
C GLN A 36 13.56 18.97 -11.25
N ARG A 37 13.72 20.01 -10.42
CA ARG A 37 14.61 19.96 -9.27
C ARG A 37 14.21 18.75 -8.42
N PRO A 38 15.15 17.90 -8.00
CA PRO A 38 14.82 16.72 -7.20
C PRO A 38 14.19 17.20 -5.90
N ILE A 39 12.88 17.04 -5.77
CA ILE A 39 12.18 17.24 -4.51
C ILE A 39 12.73 16.17 -3.58
N LYS A 40 13.57 16.58 -2.64
CA LYS A 40 14.03 15.73 -1.54
C LYS A 40 12.77 15.23 -0.84
N ALA A 41 12.39 13.97 -1.08
CA ALA A 41 11.13 13.42 -0.61
C ALA A 41 11.07 13.59 0.91
N ARG A 42 10.22 14.49 1.40
CA ARG A 42 9.91 14.55 2.82
C ARG A 42 9.19 13.23 3.13
N ILE A 43 9.78 12.41 3.98
CA ILE A 43 9.09 11.23 4.52
C ILE A 43 7.84 11.78 5.21
N GLN A 44 6.68 11.49 4.65
CA GLN A 44 5.41 11.83 5.28
C GLN A 44 5.31 10.96 6.54
N LEU A 45 5.28 11.62 7.70
CA LEU A 45 5.08 10.94 8.98
C LEU A 45 3.61 10.53 9.10
N GLY A 46 3.35 9.35 9.67
CA GLY A 46 1.98 8.85 9.87
C GLY A 46 1.79 8.07 11.16
N ARG A 47 0.73 7.26 11.21
CA ARG A 47 0.35 6.44 12.37
C ARG A 47 1.45 5.47 12.79
N CYS A 48 2.31 5.05 11.85
CA CYS A 48 3.44 4.17 12.15
C CYS A 48 4.65 4.87 12.81
N ASP A 49 4.66 6.20 12.86
CA ASP A 49 5.76 7.00 13.42
C ASP A 49 5.48 7.54 14.83
N GLN A 50 4.27 7.33 15.36
CA GLN A 50 3.95 7.68 16.74
C GLN A 50 4.74 6.82 17.72
N GLN A 51 5.34 7.48 18.72
CA GLN A 51 6.09 6.83 19.78
C GLN A 51 5.17 6.21 20.85
N VAL A 52 5.51 5.01 21.28
CA VAL A 52 4.84 4.24 22.34
C VAL A 52 5.90 3.57 23.20
N VAL A 53 5.61 3.35 24.48
CA VAL A 53 6.47 2.54 25.36
C VAL A 53 6.08 1.07 25.23
N TYR A 54 7.02 0.24 24.79
CA TYR A 54 6.82 -1.19 24.62
C TYR A 54 7.45 -2.00 25.75
N ASN A 55 6.78 -3.08 26.12
CA ASN A 55 7.33 -4.19 26.92
C ASN A 55 6.74 -5.51 26.39
N LEU A 56 7.15 -5.89 25.18
CA LEU A 56 6.72 -7.13 24.54
C LEU A 56 7.78 -8.22 24.75
N PRO A 57 7.40 -9.43 25.21
CA PRO A 57 8.32 -10.55 25.33
C PRO A 57 8.75 -11.05 23.94
N ALA A 58 9.83 -11.85 23.89
CA ALA A 58 10.12 -12.65 22.71
C ALA A 58 8.99 -13.67 22.52
N GLN A 59 8.39 -13.69 21.33
CA GLN A 59 7.21 -14.49 21.03
C GLN A 59 7.06 -14.65 19.52
N ARG A 60 5.94 -15.18 19.05
CA ARG A 60 5.63 -15.30 17.63
C ARG A 60 5.42 -13.94 16.94
N PHE A 61 5.72 -13.90 15.64
CA PHE A 61 5.56 -12.71 14.81
C PHE A 61 4.12 -12.20 14.80
N ASP A 62 3.13 -13.06 14.64
CA ASP A 62 1.72 -12.65 14.58
C ASP A 62 1.24 -11.95 15.86
N LYS A 63 1.59 -12.47 17.03
CA LYS A 63 1.31 -11.85 18.33
C LYS A 63 1.99 -10.50 18.47
N THR A 64 3.25 -10.40 18.05
CA THR A 64 4.03 -9.16 18.10
C THR A 64 3.47 -8.12 17.13
N ALA A 65 3.17 -8.51 15.89
CA ALA A 65 2.56 -7.65 14.89
C ALA A 65 1.19 -7.14 15.33
N TYR A 66 0.35 -8.02 15.88
CA TYR A 66 -0.93 -7.62 16.46
C TYR A 66 -0.73 -6.60 17.59
N ALA A 67 0.15 -6.87 18.55
CA ALA A 67 0.40 -5.95 19.67
C ALA A 67 0.93 -4.57 19.22
N ILE A 68 1.67 -4.51 18.12
CA ILE A 68 2.18 -3.24 17.56
C ILE A 68 1.08 -2.47 16.80
N ALA A 69 0.21 -3.18 16.07
CA ALA A 69 -0.74 -2.59 15.13
C ALA A 69 -2.16 -2.36 15.69
N HIS A 70 -2.58 -3.15 16.68
CA HIS A 70 -3.97 -3.21 17.12
C HIS A 70 -4.50 -1.85 17.62
N ALA A 71 -5.62 -1.40 17.06
CA ALA A 71 -6.28 -0.13 17.38
C ALA A 71 -5.41 1.13 17.17
N THR A 72 -4.39 1.07 16.30
CA THR A 72 -3.45 2.19 16.11
C THR A 72 -3.61 2.97 14.80
N GLY A 73 -4.26 2.38 13.80
CA GLY A 73 -4.28 2.87 12.43
C GLY A 73 -2.96 2.67 11.66
N CYS A 74 -1.93 2.07 12.28
CA CYS A 74 -0.76 1.56 11.58
C CYS A 74 -0.94 0.07 11.28
N TYR A 75 -1.02 -0.27 10.00
CA TYR A 75 -1.27 -1.64 9.56
C TYR A 75 0.03 -2.40 9.32
N ILE A 76 0.10 -3.63 9.83
CA ILE A 76 1.17 -4.56 9.49
C ILE A 76 0.58 -5.63 8.56
N ARG A 77 0.91 -5.53 7.27
CA ARG A 77 0.49 -6.49 6.25
C ARG A 77 1.56 -7.57 6.13
N ASN A 78 1.12 -8.82 6.08
CA ASN A 78 1.97 -9.93 5.70
C ASN A 78 1.12 -10.89 4.83
N PRO A 79 1.37 -10.96 3.51
CA PRO A 79 0.57 -11.79 2.62
C PRO A 79 0.82 -13.29 2.80
N ASP A 80 1.98 -13.67 3.36
CA ASP A 80 2.35 -15.07 3.58
C ASP A 80 2.03 -15.52 5.02
N ARG A 81 0.97 -16.32 5.17
CA ARG A 81 0.57 -16.84 6.48
C ARG A 81 1.58 -17.80 7.11
N SER A 82 2.50 -18.38 6.35
CA SER A 82 3.53 -19.26 6.90
C SER A 82 4.46 -18.54 7.88
N LEU A 83 4.56 -17.20 7.77
CA LEU A 83 5.44 -16.39 8.61
C LEU A 83 4.86 -16.07 9.99
N MET A 84 3.58 -16.38 10.25
CA MET A 84 2.88 -16.02 11.49
C MET A 84 3.53 -16.64 12.74
N ASN A 85 4.03 -17.87 12.61
CA ASN A 85 4.63 -18.62 13.73
C ASN A 85 6.12 -18.33 13.93
N VAL A 86 6.75 -17.47 13.11
CA VAL A 86 8.19 -17.20 13.20
C VAL A 86 8.50 -16.54 14.55
N PRO A 87 9.44 -17.07 15.36
CA PRO A 87 9.84 -16.44 16.60
C PRO A 87 10.58 -15.13 16.31
N VAL A 88 10.25 -14.10 17.08
CA VAL A 88 10.84 -12.76 16.98
C VAL A 88 11.37 -12.29 18.33
N GLN A 89 12.25 -11.29 18.29
CA GLN A 89 12.89 -10.74 19.47
C GLN A 89 11.92 -9.96 20.36
N ALA A 90 12.26 -9.86 21.64
CA ALA A 90 11.58 -8.97 22.57
C ALA A 90 11.71 -7.50 22.12
N VAL A 91 10.69 -6.69 22.42
CA VAL A 91 10.68 -5.26 22.12
C VAL A 91 10.49 -4.47 23.41
N ARG A 92 11.45 -3.59 23.72
CA ARG A 92 11.40 -2.77 24.94
C ARG A 92 11.77 -1.32 24.69
N GLY A 93 11.21 -0.45 25.52
CA GLY A 93 11.52 0.97 25.55
C GLY A 93 10.59 1.83 24.71
N ARG A 94 10.91 3.13 24.63
CA ARG A 94 10.14 4.10 23.85
C ARG A 94 10.59 4.05 22.40
N LEU A 95 9.71 3.56 21.52
CA LEU A 95 9.97 3.36 20.09
C LEU A 95 8.77 3.82 19.27
N THR A 96 9.00 4.20 18.01
CA THR A 96 7.90 4.24 17.04
C THR A 96 7.45 2.82 16.69
N ARG A 97 6.24 2.65 16.15
CA ARG A 97 5.75 1.34 15.69
C ARG A 97 6.68 0.72 14.65
N ARG A 98 7.23 1.56 13.77
CA ARG A 98 8.21 1.16 12.76
C ARG A 98 9.53 0.69 13.37
N GLN A 99 10.02 1.39 14.39
CA GLN A 99 11.21 0.96 15.14
C GLN A 99 10.95 -0.34 15.92
N ALA A 100 9.80 -0.45 16.58
CA ALA A 100 9.39 -1.65 17.32
C ALA A 100 9.37 -2.89 16.42
N LEU A 101 8.78 -2.77 15.23
CA LEU A 101 8.75 -3.87 14.26
C LEU A 101 10.16 -4.25 13.80
N ARG A 102 10.99 -3.28 13.42
CA ARG A 102 12.40 -3.55 13.05
C ARG A 102 13.18 -4.26 14.16
N VAL A 103 12.98 -3.83 15.41
CA VAL A 103 13.61 -4.45 16.59
C VAL A 103 13.19 -5.92 16.72
N ALA A 104 11.90 -6.22 16.61
CA ALA A 104 11.38 -7.58 16.69
C ALA A 104 11.97 -8.50 15.62
N LEU A 105 12.10 -8.01 14.38
CA LEU A 105 12.55 -8.82 13.24
C LEU A 105 14.06 -9.11 13.24
N ARG A 106 14.86 -8.53 14.15
CA ARG A 106 16.31 -8.76 14.22
C ARG A 106 16.64 -10.24 14.41
N GLY A 107 17.65 -10.71 13.68
CA GLY A 107 18.08 -12.11 13.71
C GLY A 107 17.16 -13.09 12.96
N THR A 108 16.05 -12.62 12.37
CA THR A 108 15.18 -13.42 11.51
C THR A 108 15.48 -13.19 10.03
N ALA A 109 14.90 -14.01 9.16
CA ALA A 109 14.85 -13.76 7.71
C ALA A 109 13.71 -12.81 7.29
N LEU A 110 12.95 -12.25 8.23
CA LEU A 110 11.85 -11.34 7.94
C LEU A 110 12.36 -9.89 7.83
N ARG A 111 11.84 -9.14 6.87
CA ARG A 111 12.13 -7.71 6.70
C ARG A 111 10.86 -6.95 6.35
N ILE A 112 10.85 -5.66 6.69
CA ILE A 112 9.85 -4.75 6.15
C ILE A 112 10.25 -4.45 4.69
N VAL A 113 9.40 -4.81 3.74
CA VAL A 113 9.66 -4.70 2.30
C VAL A 113 8.91 -3.56 1.63
N ARG A 114 7.89 -3.02 2.28
CA ARG A 114 7.16 -1.83 1.84
C ARG A 114 6.69 -1.02 3.03
N GLU A 115 6.75 0.30 2.88
CA GLU A 115 6.52 1.24 3.96
C GLU A 115 5.80 2.49 3.45
N THR A 116 4.67 2.84 4.07
CA THR A 116 3.93 4.10 3.90
C THR A 116 3.71 4.74 5.28
N PRO A 117 3.15 5.97 5.39
CA PRO A 117 2.92 6.60 6.69
C PRO A 117 2.11 5.72 7.67
N ASP A 118 1.19 4.90 7.14
CA ASP A 118 0.22 4.12 7.92
C ASP A 118 0.28 2.61 7.66
N LEU A 119 1.22 2.12 6.85
CA LEU A 119 1.36 0.70 6.54
C LEU A 119 2.82 0.24 6.48
N MET A 120 3.06 -0.95 7.04
CA MET A 120 4.29 -1.71 6.89
C MET A 120 3.95 -3.09 6.33
N GLU A 121 4.61 -3.50 5.25
CA GLU A 121 4.51 -4.85 4.71
C GLU A 121 5.73 -5.67 5.07
N VAL A 122 5.54 -6.85 5.64
CA VAL A 122 6.60 -7.77 6.04
C VAL A 122 6.61 -8.97 5.10
N ALA A 123 7.81 -9.36 4.66
CA ALA A 123 8.03 -10.57 3.91
C ALA A 123 9.33 -11.25 4.35
N ARG A 124 9.49 -12.52 3.98
CA ARG A 124 10.75 -13.25 4.12
C ARG A 124 11.69 -12.86 2.99
N ILE A 125 12.92 -12.50 3.33
CA ILE A 125 14.00 -12.28 2.37
C ILE A 125 14.88 -13.53 2.36
N PRO A 126 15.12 -14.15 1.19
CA PRO A 126 16.05 -15.27 1.07
C PRO A 126 17.44 -14.86 1.57
N VAL A 127 18.07 -15.72 2.38
CA VAL A 127 19.50 -15.59 2.70
C VAL A 127 20.25 -16.09 1.46
N ARG A 128 21.11 -15.25 0.89
CA ARG A 128 22.01 -15.63 -0.21
C ARG A 128 23.23 -16.34 0.34
#